data_AF-A0A917KHQ3-F1
#
_entry.id   AF-A0A917KHQ3-F1
#
_cell.length_a   1.000
_cell.length_b   1.000
_cell.length_c   1.000
_cell.angle_alpha   90.00
_cell.angle_beta   90.00
_cell.angle_gamma   90.00
#
_symmetry.space_group_name_H-M   'P 1'
#
loop_
_entity.id
_entity.type
_entity.pdbx_description
1 polymer ?
#
loop_
_entity_poly.entity_id
_entity_poly.type
_entity_poly.pdbx_seq_one_letter_code
_entity_poly.pdbx_strand_id
1 'polypeptide(L)'
;MRVSSILRELLVLEYIERQLYRRRRELKQQLAAAGVRFVEREDTELDTMIRYVERGWERQAVYMRPMLDAEAEGRLRRAGVGRR
;
A
#
# COMPACT_ATOMS: atom_id res chain seq x y z
N MET A 1 -4.22 -19.22 -24.45
CA MET A 1 -4.30 -19.66 -23.04
C MET A 1 -5.52 -20.54 -22.87
N ARG A 2 -5.45 -21.61 -22.06
CA ARG A 2 -6.62 -22.44 -21.74
C ARG A 2 -7.46 -21.72 -20.68
N VAL A 3 -8.78 -21.90 -20.66
CA VAL A 3 -9.67 -21.26 -19.65
C VAL A 3 -9.18 -21.52 -18.22
N SER A 4 -8.70 -22.74 -17.95
CA SER A 4 -8.14 -23.12 -16.65
C SER A 4 -6.90 -22.33 -16.24
N SER A 5 -6.07 -21.84 -17.18
CA SER A 5 -4.93 -20.98 -16.85
C SER A 5 -5.36 -19.57 -16.45
N ILE A 6 -6.40 -19.03 -17.11
CA ILE A 6 -6.98 -17.72 -16.77
C ILE A 6 -7.61 -17.77 -15.38
N LEU A 7 -8.40 -18.81 -15.09
CA LEU A 7 -9.01 -19.01 -13.77
C LEU A 7 -7.97 -19.12 -12.65
N ARG A 8 -6.87 -19.84 -12.91
CA ARG A 8 -5.78 -19.96 -11.94
C ARG A 8 -5.12 -18.60 -11.68
N GLU A 9 -4.85 -17.83 -12.72
CA GLU A 9 -4.26 -16.49 -12.60
C GLU A 9 -5.15 -15.55 -11.79
N LEU A 10 -6.46 -15.55 -12.04
CA LEU A 10 -7.43 -14.79 -11.27
C LEU A 10 -7.42 -15.18 -9.78
N LEU A 11 -7.48 -16.48 -9.46
CA LEU A 11 -7.46 -16.96 -8.08
C LEU A 11 -6.16 -16.59 -7.35
N VAL A 12 -5.02 -16.58 -8.06
CA VAL A 12 -3.74 -16.12 -7.51
C VAL A 12 -3.79 -14.63 -7.18
N LEU A 13 -4.35 -13.80 -8.08
CA LEU A 13 -4.53 -12.37 -7.83
C LEU A 13 -5.41 -12.12 -6.60
N GLU A 14 -6.56 -12.79 -6.50
CA GLU A 14 -7.44 -12.68 -5.34
C GLU A 14 -6.75 -13.09 -4.03
N TYR A 15 -5.93 -14.14 -4.07
CA TYR A 15 -5.15 -14.55 -2.90
C TYR A 15 -4.13 -13.48 -2.51
N ILE A 16 -3.43 -12.88 -3.47
CA ILE A 16 -2.48 -11.78 -3.24
C ILE A 16 -3.20 -10.58 -2.62
N GLU A 17 -4.36 -10.17 -3.15
CA GLU A 17 -5.15 -9.07 -2.61
C GLU A 17 -5.51 -9.28 -1.13
N ARG A 18 -5.90 -10.51 -0.75
CA ARG A 18 -6.18 -10.85 0.65
C ARG A 18 -4.94 -10.69 1.53
N GLN A 19 -3.76 -11.08 1.06
CA GLN A 19 -2.52 -10.90 1.81
C GLN A 19 -2.15 -9.42 1.95
N LEU A 20 -2.31 -8.64 0.88
CA LEU A 20 -2.09 -7.19 0.92
C LEU A 20 -3.04 -6.51 1.91
N TYR A 21 -4.31 -6.93 1.97
CA TYR A 21 -5.27 -6.44 2.95
C TYR A 21 -4.86 -6.74 4.39
N ARG A 22 -4.41 -7.99 4.66
CA ARG A 22 -3.89 -8.39 5.97
C ARG A 22 -2.68 -7.54 6.36
N ARG A 23 -1.71 -7.41 5.46
CA ARG A 23 -0.50 -6.60 5.71
C ARG A 23 -0.82 -5.14 5.96
N ARG A 24 -1.77 -4.56 5.21
CA ARG A 24 -2.26 -3.20 5.45
C ARG A 24 -2.87 -3.05 6.84
N ARG A 25 -3.66 -4.04 7.30
CA ARG A 25 -4.23 -4.04 8.65
C ARG A 25 -3.14 -4.09 9.72
N GLU A 26 -2.12 -4.94 9.56
CA GLU A 26 -0.97 -5.01 10.46
C GLU A 26 -0.23 -3.67 10.54
N LEU A 27 0.05 -3.03 9.40
CA LEU A 27 0.71 -1.71 9.37
C LEU A 27 -0.11 -0.65 10.11
N LYS A 28 -1.45 -0.65 9.95
CA LYS A 28 -2.33 0.23 10.72
C LYS A 28 -2.27 -0.05 12.23
N GLN A 29 -2.21 -1.31 12.62
CA GLN A 29 -2.05 -1.69 14.03
C GLN A 29 -0.69 -1.25 14.58
N GLN A 30 0.38 -1.37 13.80
CA GLN A 30 1.72 -0.89 14.18
C GLN A 30 1.72 0.64 14.39
N LEU A 31 1.06 1.40 13.51
CA LEU A 31 0.90 2.84 13.68
C LEU A 31 0.12 3.19 14.94
N ALA A 32 -1.00 2.50 15.18
CA ALA A 32 -1.77 2.70 16.41
C ALA A 32 -0.94 2.39 17.67
N ALA A 33 -0.18 1.29 17.65
CA ALA A 33 0.73 0.91 18.74
C ALA A 33 1.87 1.92 18.95
N ALA A 34 2.30 2.61 17.89
CA ALA A 34 3.27 3.71 17.96
C ALA A 34 2.66 5.04 18.45
N GLY A 35 1.36 5.08 18.75
CA GLY A 35 0.66 6.29 19.17
C GLY A 35 0.30 7.25 18.03
N VAL A 36 0.20 6.73 16.80
CA VAL A 36 -0.21 7.48 15.61
C VAL A 36 -1.70 7.28 15.35
N ARG A 37 -2.44 8.39 15.22
CA ARG A 37 -3.86 8.42 14.84
C ARG A 37 -4.03 9.20 13.55
N PHE A 38 -4.67 8.62 12.54
CA PHE A 38 -4.97 9.30 11.28
C PHE A 38 -6.15 10.26 11.46
N VAL A 39 -6.01 11.47 10.91
CA VAL A 39 -7.07 12.49 10.93
C VAL A 39 -7.65 12.65 9.53
N GLU A 40 -6.78 12.83 8.54
CA GLU A 40 -7.20 13.13 7.16
C GLU A 40 -6.20 12.61 6.16
N ARG A 41 -6.70 12.20 4.98
CA ARG A 41 -5.90 11.85 3.81
C ARG A 41 -6.50 12.54 2.60
N GLU A 42 -5.66 13.25 1.88
CA GLU A 42 -6.00 13.87 0.60
C GLU A 42 -5.07 13.30 -0.46
N ASP A 43 -5.65 12.82 -1.55
CA ASP A 43 -4.91 12.27 -2.69
C ASP A 43 -5.13 13.21 -3.89
N THR A 44 -4.04 13.67 -4.48
CA THR A 44 -4.04 14.45 -5.72
C THR A 44 -3.43 13.63 -6.86
N GLU A 45 -3.33 14.23 -8.05
CA GLU A 45 -2.59 13.61 -9.16
C GLU A 45 -1.08 13.52 -8.87
N LEU A 46 -0.53 14.47 -8.11
CA LEU A 46 0.92 14.61 -7.91
C LEU A 46 1.39 14.01 -6.58
N ASP A 47 0.56 14.01 -5.55
CA ASP A 47 0.94 13.61 -4.21
C ASP A 47 -0.21 13.02 -3.38
N THR A 48 0.17 12.44 -2.24
CA THR A 48 -0.72 12.05 -1.16
C THR A 48 -0.30 12.81 0.09
N MET A 49 -1.19 13.66 0.60
CA MET A 49 -1.03 14.34 1.88
C MET A 49 -1.75 13.55 2.98
N ILE A 50 -1.06 13.38 4.11
CA ILE A 50 -1.61 12.71 5.30
C ILE A 50 -1.45 13.63 6.50
N ARG A 51 -2.57 13.97 7.14
CA ARG A 51 -2.60 14.62 8.46
C ARG A 51 -2.84 13.56 9.53
N TYR A 52 -1.96 13.53 10.53
CA TYR A 52 -2.00 12.54 11.60
C TYR A 52 -1.56 13.17 12.92
N VAL A 53 -2.00 12.57 14.02
CA VAL A 53 -1.55 12.90 15.37
C VAL A 53 -0.53 11.85 15.80
N GLU A 54 0.66 12.28 16.17
CA GLU A 54 1.69 11.43 16.78
C GLU A 54 1.97 11.94 18.19
N ARG A 55 1.69 11.10 19.21
CA ARG A 55 1.93 11.43 20.63
C ARG A 55 1.33 12.77 21.07
N GLY A 56 0.14 13.10 20.56
CA GLY A 56 -0.60 14.33 20.88
C GLY A 56 -0.27 15.53 19.99
N TRP A 57 0.72 15.42 19.09
CA TRP A 57 1.10 16.50 18.17
C TRP A 57 0.51 16.25 16.80
N GLU A 58 -0.15 17.26 16.23
CA GLU A 58 -0.56 17.23 14.82
C GLU A 58 0.67 17.32 13.92
N ARG A 59 0.70 16.45 12.92
CA ARG A 59 1.73 16.36 11.90
C ARG A 59 1.12 16.20 10.53
N GLN A 60 1.90 16.58 9.55
CA GLN A 60 1.57 16.43 8.14
C GLN A 60 2.75 15.79 7.43
N ALA A 61 2.46 14.83 6.57
CA ALA A 61 3.41 14.25 5.65
C ALA A 61 2.86 14.33 4.22
N VAL A 62 3.73 14.66 3.28
CA VAL A 62 3.39 14.71 1.85
C VAL A 62 4.28 13.70 1.14
N TYR A 63 3.66 12.83 0.35
CA TYR A 63 4.34 11.79 -0.40
C TYR A 63 4.07 11.98 -1.89
N MET A 64 5.11 12.24 -2.67
CA MET A 64 4.98 12.38 -4.12
C MET A 64 4.55 11.06 -4.74
N ARG A 65 3.51 11.08 -5.56
CA ARG A 65 2.97 9.89 -6.23
C ARG A 65 4.01 9.17 -7.09
N PRO A 66 4.86 9.85 -7.90
CA PRO A 66 5.94 9.19 -8.63
C PRO A 66 6.93 8.44 -7.74
N MET A 67 7.18 8.94 -6.52
CA MET A 67 8.06 8.26 -5.55
C MET A 67 7.39 6.98 -5.02
N LEU A 68 6.12 7.04 -4.65
CA LEU A 68 5.35 5.89 -4.19
C LEU A 68 5.24 4.81 -5.27
N ASP A 69 5.00 5.22 -6.52
CA ASP A 69 4.94 4.32 -7.67
C ASP A 69 6.29 3.64 -7.92
N ALA A 70 7.39 4.40 -7.93
CA ALA A 70 8.73 3.87 -8.10
C ALA A 70 9.11 2.89 -6.97
N GLU A 71 8.74 3.20 -5.73
CA GLU A 71 8.97 2.31 -4.60
C GLU A 71 8.15 1.03 -4.69
N ALA A 72 6.87 1.13 -5.07
CA ALA A 72 5.99 -0.01 -5.29
C ALA A 72 6.54 -0.92 -6.41
N GLU A 73 6.93 -0.34 -7.54
CA GLU A 73 7.54 -1.06 -8.66
C GLU A 73 8.85 -1.74 -8.23
N GLY A 74 9.71 -1.04 -7.48
CA GLY A 74 10.96 -1.60 -6.95
C GLY A 74 10.72 -2.79 -6.00
N ARG A 75 9.63 -2.77 -5.22
CA ARG A 75 9.24 -3.90 -4.36
C ARG A 75 8.68 -5.07 -5.19
N LEU A 76 7.87 -4.80 -6.20
CA LEU A 76 7.33 -5.83 -7.11
C LEU A 76 8.45 -6.53 -7.89
N ARG A 77 9.39 -5.77 -8.46
CA ARG A 77 10.57 -6.32 -9.15
C ARG A 77 11.38 -7.25 -8.25
N ARG A 78 11.63 -6.87 -7.00
CA ARG A 78 12.34 -7.72 -6.01
C ARG A 78 11.56 -8.98 -5.64
N ALA A 79 10.23 -8.92 -5.65
CA ALA A 79 9.37 -10.09 -5.48
C ALA A 79 9.27 -10.98 -6.73
N GLY A 80 9.98 -10.64 -7.82
CA GLY A 80 9.94 -11.38 -9.08
C GLY A 80 8.69 -11.12 -9.93
N VAL A 81 7.87 -10.14 -9.54
CA VAL A 81 6.66 -9.72 -10.26
C VAL A 81 7.06 -8.62 -11.25
N GLY A 82 6.84 -8.85 -12.55
CA GLY A 82 7.16 -7.87 -13.60
C GLY A 82 8.38 -8.18 -14.48
N ARG A 83 8.99 -9.38 -14.37
CA ARG A 83 9.87 -9.88 -15.44
C ARG A 83 9.01 -10.45 -16.56
N ARG A 84 8.85 -9.67 -17.64
CA ARG A 84 8.64 -10.23 -18.98
C ARG A 84 9.99 -10.33 -19.66
#